data_AF-A0A6J6H3M8-F1
#
_entry.id   AF-A0A6J6H3M8-F1
#
_cell.length_a   1.000
_cell.length_b   1.000
_cell.length_c   1.000
_cell.angle_alpha   90.00
_cell.angle_beta   90.00
_cell.angle_gamma   90.00
#
_symmetry.space_group_name_H-M   'P 1'
#
loop_
_entity.id
_entity.type
_entity.pdbx_description
1 polymer ?
#
loop_
_entity_poly.entity_id
_entity_poly.type
_entity_poly.pdbx_seq_one_letter_code
_entity_poly.pdbx_strand_id
1 'polypeptide(L)'
;MIRKISKSAAAATLGLALVLTGVSGAYAVDAPTTSETPAPVAKVAKKDKAAIDAYKAAKADYQVAIAAFKASKQEYAAQKAAHKLAMDELKPALTAYASAKKVIGQTFSSAMQAAKATFDQAVAGEVTAEQKLAAKSAFEQARTNATAARTAALTALGTAPVKPAAPVKPTKPVKPSRP
;
A
#
# COMPACT_ATOMS: atom_id res chain seq x y z
N MET A 1 -42.65 -1.33 -9.09
CA MET A 1 -42.86 -2.62 -8.39
C MET A 1 -41.51 -3.34 -8.37
N ILE A 2 -40.89 -3.80 -7.29
CA ILE A 2 -41.19 -4.00 -5.87
C ILE A 2 -39.82 -3.96 -5.14
N ARG A 3 -39.72 -3.18 -4.05
CA ARG A 3 -38.61 -3.23 -3.09
C ARG A 3 -38.77 -4.50 -2.24
N LYS A 4 -37.68 -5.22 -1.94
CA LYS A 4 -37.67 -6.21 -0.84
C LYS A 4 -36.58 -5.88 0.18
N ILE A 5 -37.09 -5.42 1.32
CA ILE A 5 -36.45 -5.34 2.63
C ILE A 5 -36.49 -6.76 3.23
N SER A 6 -35.43 -7.19 3.91
CA SER A 6 -35.58 -8.21 4.96
C SER A 6 -34.53 -8.02 6.05
N LYS A 7 -35.04 -7.66 7.24
CA LYS A 7 -34.39 -7.71 8.54
C LYS A 7 -34.63 -9.10 9.15
N SER A 8 -33.62 -9.67 9.81
CA SER A 8 -33.75 -10.65 10.91
C SER A 8 -32.35 -10.93 11.47
N ALA A 9 -32.03 -10.56 12.72
CA ALA A 9 -32.41 -11.15 14.01
C ALA A 9 -31.45 -12.27 14.45
N ALA A 10 -30.71 -12.03 15.52
CA ALA A 10 -30.15 -13.07 16.37
C ALA A 10 -30.07 -12.55 17.81
N ALA A 11 -30.95 -13.10 18.65
CA ALA A 11 -30.96 -12.96 20.09
C ALA A 11 -29.90 -13.88 20.70
N ALA A 12 -29.23 -13.43 21.76
CA ALA A 12 -28.52 -14.31 22.68
C ALA A 12 -28.56 -13.69 24.09
N THR A 13 -29.42 -14.29 24.90
CA THR A 13 -29.54 -14.17 26.35
C THR A 13 -28.24 -14.57 27.05
N LEU A 14 -27.87 -13.89 28.14
CA LEU A 14 -27.19 -14.49 29.30
C LEU A 14 -27.29 -13.52 30.47
N GLY A 15 -28.02 -13.94 31.51
CA GLY A 15 -28.13 -13.22 32.77
C GLY A 15 -26.99 -13.56 33.73
N LEU A 16 -26.81 -12.70 34.72
CA LEU A 16 -26.60 -13.10 36.11
C LEU A 16 -26.99 -11.93 37.01
N ALA A 17 -28.01 -12.14 37.83
CA ALA A 17 -28.33 -11.29 38.96
C ALA A 17 -27.49 -11.76 40.16
N LEU A 18 -26.88 -10.82 40.90
CA LEU A 18 -26.56 -11.05 42.30
C LEU A 18 -26.73 -9.73 43.07
N VAL A 19 -27.87 -9.65 43.77
CA VAL A 19 -28.16 -8.73 44.85
C VAL A 19 -27.52 -9.27 46.11
N LEU A 20 -26.77 -8.45 46.86
CA LEU A 20 -26.75 -8.57 48.32
C LEU A 20 -26.37 -7.24 49.00
N THR A 21 -27.39 -6.60 49.54
CA THR A 21 -27.35 -5.47 50.48
C THR A 21 -27.05 -5.98 51.90
N GLY A 22 -26.05 -5.40 52.56
CA GLY A 22 -26.17 -4.80 53.91
C GLY A 22 -26.33 -5.64 55.19
N VAL A 23 -25.47 -5.30 56.17
CA VAL A 23 -25.74 -5.00 57.61
C VAL A 23 -25.30 -6.02 58.70
N SER A 24 -24.30 -5.55 59.48
CA SER A 24 -24.02 -5.65 60.94
C SER A 24 -23.57 -6.92 61.68
N GLY A 25 -22.38 -6.81 62.29
CA GLY A 25 -22.21 -6.72 63.75
C GLY A 25 -21.70 -7.94 64.51
N ALA A 26 -20.46 -7.89 65.03
CA ALA A 26 -20.05 -8.57 66.26
C ALA A 26 -18.81 -7.89 66.88
N TYR A 27 -18.87 -7.69 68.19
CA TYR A 27 -17.99 -6.88 69.04
C TYR A 27 -16.86 -7.74 69.64
N ALA A 28 -15.69 -7.15 69.89
CA ALA A 28 -14.69 -7.71 70.79
C ALA A 28 -13.99 -6.59 71.58
N VAL A 29 -13.62 -6.93 72.81
CA VAL A 29 -13.47 -6.07 73.99
C VAL A 29 -12.02 -5.59 74.23
N ASP A 30 -11.91 -4.36 74.72
CA ASP A 30 -10.94 -3.67 75.60
C ASP A 30 -9.41 -3.98 75.66
N ALA A 31 -8.64 -2.92 75.32
CA ALA A 31 -7.36 -2.37 75.86
C ALA A 31 -6.01 -3.16 75.84
N PRO A 32 -4.82 -2.51 75.81
CA PRO A 32 -4.53 -1.06 75.86
C PRO A 32 -3.74 -0.49 74.66
N THR A 33 -3.74 0.84 74.63
CA THR A 33 -3.09 1.77 73.71
C THR A 33 -1.62 1.47 73.41
N THR A 34 -1.31 1.27 72.12
CA THR A 34 0.00 1.65 71.56
C THR A 34 -0.25 2.73 70.53
N SER A 35 0.36 3.90 70.75
CA SER A 35 0.28 5.08 69.90
C SER A 35 0.69 4.75 68.46
N GLU A 36 -0.26 4.66 67.54
CA GLU A 36 0.05 4.70 66.11
C GLU A 36 0.56 6.11 65.78
N THR A 37 1.87 6.22 65.55
CA THR A 37 2.40 7.32 64.73
C THR A 37 1.69 7.24 63.38
N PRO A 38 0.89 8.24 62.96
CA PRO A 38 0.31 8.20 61.64
C PRO A 38 1.47 8.27 60.64
N ALA A 39 1.70 7.17 59.91
CA ALA A 39 2.53 7.20 58.73
C ALA A 39 1.99 8.34 57.85
N PRO A 40 2.84 9.28 57.37
CA PRO A 40 2.37 10.39 56.58
C PRO A 40 1.68 9.79 55.36
N VAL A 41 0.36 10.01 55.24
CA VAL A 41 -0.35 9.79 53.99
C VAL A 41 0.36 10.69 52.99
N ALA A 42 1.21 10.08 52.15
CA ALA A 42 2.01 10.81 51.19
C ALA A 42 1.05 11.60 50.29
N LYS A 43 0.91 12.89 50.56
CA LYS A 43 0.17 13.81 49.70
C LYS A 43 0.95 13.84 48.40
N VAL A 44 0.43 13.16 47.38
CA VAL A 44 0.93 13.22 46.00
C VAL A 44 1.16 14.70 45.69
N ALA A 45 2.41 15.09 45.41
CA ALA A 45 2.71 16.48 45.12
C ALA A 45 1.89 16.90 43.88
N LYS A 46 1.44 18.16 43.79
CA LYS A 46 0.60 18.63 42.66
C LYS A 46 1.18 18.26 41.29
N LYS A 47 2.52 18.24 41.18
CA LYS A 47 3.26 17.85 39.96
C LYS A 47 3.12 16.37 39.63
N ASP A 48 3.13 15.50 40.63
CA ASP A 48 2.92 14.06 40.47
C ASP A 48 1.46 13.75 40.10
N LYS A 49 0.50 14.52 40.64
CA LYS A 49 -0.92 14.37 40.27
C LYS A 49 -1.15 14.72 38.80
N ALA A 50 -0.55 15.82 38.32
CA ALA A 50 -0.63 16.22 36.92
C ALA A 50 0.04 15.19 35.98
N ALA A 51 1.20 14.64 36.36
CA ALA A 51 1.88 13.60 35.59
C ALA A 51 1.06 12.28 35.54
N ILE A 52 0.44 11.88 36.64
CA ILE A 52 -0.45 10.71 36.71
C ILE A 52 -1.69 10.90 35.82
N ASP A 53 -2.30 12.09 35.85
CA ASP A 53 -3.49 12.38 35.03
C ASP A 53 -3.14 12.44 33.53
N ALA A 54 -2.01 13.05 33.17
CA ALA A 54 -1.49 13.04 31.80
C ALA A 54 -1.19 11.62 31.30
N TYR A 55 -0.61 10.77 32.15
CA TYR A 55 -0.37 9.36 31.81
C TYR A 55 -1.68 8.58 31.62
N LYS A 56 -2.71 8.83 32.44
CA LYS A 56 -4.04 8.21 32.28
C LYS A 56 -4.70 8.63 30.96
N ALA A 57 -4.64 9.91 30.61
CA ALA A 57 -5.13 10.42 29.34
C ALA A 57 -4.39 9.77 28.16
N ALA A 58 -3.06 9.79 28.18
CA ALA A 58 -2.24 9.16 27.14
C ALA A 58 -2.49 7.64 27.01
N LYS A 59 -2.79 6.95 28.12
CA LYS A 59 -3.15 5.52 28.09
C LYS A 59 -4.52 5.29 27.45
N ALA A 60 -5.50 6.15 27.69
CA ALA A 60 -6.80 6.10 27.03
C ALA A 60 -6.64 6.32 25.51
N ASP A 61 -5.88 7.35 25.12
CA ASP A 61 -5.57 7.64 23.71
C ASP A 61 -4.82 6.47 23.04
N TYR A 62 -3.88 5.84 23.74
CA TYR A 62 -3.18 4.65 23.25
C TYR A 62 -4.14 3.46 23.03
N GLN A 63 -5.13 3.25 23.90
CA GLN A 63 -6.12 2.18 23.71
C GLN A 63 -7.01 2.43 22.49
N VAL A 64 -7.44 3.67 22.29
CA VAL A 64 -8.19 4.09 21.09
C VAL A 64 -7.33 3.88 19.84
N ALA A 65 -6.07 4.30 19.87
CA ALA A 65 -5.14 4.12 18.77
C ALA A 65 -4.87 2.63 18.46
N ILE A 66 -4.82 1.76 19.46
CA ILE A 66 -4.66 0.31 19.26
C ILE A 66 -5.91 -0.31 18.63
N ALA A 67 -7.11 0.12 19.02
CA ALA A 67 -8.35 -0.31 18.39
C ALA A 67 -8.38 0.12 16.91
N ALA A 68 -8.04 1.37 16.62
CA ALA A 68 -7.89 1.89 15.26
C ALA A 68 -6.85 1.10 14.46
N PHE A 69 -5.66 0.83 15.03
CA PHE A 69 -4.62 0.03 14.40
C PHE A 69 -5.08 -1.39 14.02
N LYS A 70 -5.86 -2.05 14.89
CA LYS A 70 -6.41 -3.39 14.58
C LYS A 70 -7.38 -3.33 13.40
N ALA A 71 -8.28 -2.36 13.39
CA ALA A 71 -9.21 -2.13 12.29
C ALA A 71 -8.45 -1.84 10.97
N SER A 72 -7.46 -0.93 11.01
CA SER A 72 -6.61 -0.64 9.85
C SER A 72 -5.83 -1.86 9.37
N LYS A 73 -5.48 -2.80 10.27
CA LYS A 73 -4.77 -4.04 9.88
C LYS A 73 -5.67 -5.00 9.10
N GLN A 74 -6.95 -5.09 9.46
CA GLN A 74 -7.93 -5.89 8.73
C GLN A 74 -8.18 -5.28 7.34
N GLU A 75 -8.37 -3.97 7.28
CA GLU A 75 -8.53 -3.22 6.04
C GLU A 75 -7.30 -3.39 5.12
N TYR A 76 -6.08 -3.27 5.67
CA TYR A 76 -4.84 -3.52 4.93
C TYR A 76 -4.76 -4.94 4.35
N ALA A 77 -5.25 -5.96 5.07
CA ALA A 77 -5.27 -7.33 4.57
C ALA A 77 -6.23 -7.48 3.37
N ALA A 78 -7.41 -6.86 3.44
CA ALA A 78 -8.37 -6.84 2.34
C ALA A 78 -7.80 -6.09 1.12
N GLN A 79 -7.22 -4.91 1.33
CA GLN A 79 -6.59 -4.13 0.25
C GLN A 79 -5.40 -4.88 -0.37
N LYS A 80 -4.61 -5.63 0.41
CA LYS A 80 -3.52 -6.46 -0.11
C LYS A 80 -4.05 -7.61 -0.99
N ALA A 81 -5.15 -8.24 -0.60
CA ALA A 81 -5.78 -9.28 -1.42
C ALA A 81 -6.31 -8.70 -2.74
N ALA A 82 -7.01 -7.57 -2.69
CA ALA A 82 -7.49 -6.85 -3.87
C ALA A 82 -6.34 -6.40 -4.79
N HIS A 83 -5.25 -5.88 -4.22
CA HIS A 83 -4.06 -5.48 -4.97
C HIS A 83 -3.41 -6.67 -5.69
N LYS A 84 -3.30 -7.82 -5.02
CA LYS A 84 -2.77 -9.04 -5.63
C LYS A 84 -3.62 -9.49 -6.81
N LEU A 85 -4.94 -9.53 -6.64
CA LEU A 85 -5.87 -9.92 -7.71
C LEU A 85 -5.74 -8.97 -8.91
N ALA A 86 -5.77 -7.65 -8.67
CA ALA A 86 -5.61 -6.66 -9.72
C ALA A 86 -4.25 -6.79 -10.45
N MET A 87 -3.17 -7.12 -9.72
CA MET A 87 -1.87 -7.40 -10.34
C MET A 87 -1.88 -8.69 -11.17
N ASP A 88 -2.54 -9.74 -10.71
CA ASP A 88 -2.64 -11.01 -11.42
C ASP A 88 -3.42 -10.83 -12.74
N GLU A 89 -4.49 -10.04 -12.73
CA GLU A 89 -5.25 -9.65 -13.94
C GLU A 89 -4.45 -8.75 -14.88
N LEU A 90 -3.59 -7.88 -14.35
CA LEU A 90 -2.79 -6.93 -15.15
C LEU A 90 -1.55 -7.57 -15.80
N LYS A 91 -0.99 -8.63 -15.20
CA LYS A 91 0.25 -9.29 -15.67
C LYS A 91 0.21 -9.67 -17.16
N PRO A 92 -0.85 -10.30 -17.70
CA PRO A 92 -0.93 -10.63 -19.13
C PRO A 92 -0.82 -9.39 -20.01
N ALA A 93 -1.52 -8.30 -19.64
CA ALA A 93 -1.48 -7.04 -20.39
C ALA A 93 -0.08 -6.41 -20.38
N LEU A 94 0.61 -6.43 -19.22
CA LEU A 94 1.99 -5.95 -19.13
C LEU A 94 2.97 -6.79 -19.97
N THR A 95 2.81 -8.11 -19.96
CA THR A 95 3.63 -9.03 -20.76
C THR A 95 3.39 -8.82 -22.26
N ALA A 96 2.12 -8.69 -22.67
CA ALA A 96 1.75 -8.41 -24.05
C ALA A 96 2.34 -7.07 -24.52
N TYR A 97 2.20 -6.02 -23.71
CA TYR A 97 2.79 -4.70 -24.00
C TYR A 97 4.32 -4.75 -24.15
N ALA A 98 5.02 -5.42 -23.22
CA ALA A 98 6.47 -5.57 -23.29
C ALA A 98 6.91 -6.37 -24.53
N SER A 99 6.17 -7.43 -24.87
CA SER A 99 6.43 -8.27 -26.04
C SER A 99 6.22 -7.48 -27.33
N ALA A 100 5.12 -6.73 -27.45
CA ALA A 100 4.85 -5.87 -28.60
C ALA A 100 5.95 -4.81 -28.78
N LYS A 101 6.37 -4.15 -27.70
CA LYS A 101 7.48 -3.18 -27.74
C LYS A 101 8.79 -3.82 -28.22
N LYS A 102 9.08 -5.06 -27.79
CA LYS A 102 10.25 -5.82 -28.26
C LYS A 102 10.17 -6.10 -29.76
N VAL A 103 9.02 -6.57 -30.25
CA VAL A 103 8.80 -6.83 -31.67
C VAL A 103 9.00 -5.56 -32.49
N ILE A 104 8.43 -4.42 -32.07
CA ILE A 104 8.63 -3.13 -32.74
C ILE A 104 10.13 -2.78 -32.86
N GLY A 105 10.89 -2.98 -31.79
CA GLY A 105 12.34 -2.75 -31.80
C GLY A 105 13.09 -3.70 -32.73
N GLN A 106 12.71 -4.99 -32.75
CA GLN A 106 13.30 -5.99 -33.63
C GLN A 106 13.01 -5.69 -35.10
N THR A 107 11.77 -5.32 -35.44
CA THR A 107 11.39 -4.93 -36.80
C THR A 107 12.19 -3.71 -37.27
N PHE A 108 12.34 -2.69 -36.42
CA PHE A 108 13.17 -1.52 -36.73
C PHE A 108 14.64 -1.91 -36.97
N SER A 109 15.22 -2.73 -36.09
CA SER A 109 16.60 -3.19 -36.22
C SER A 109 16.81 -3.99 -37.50
N SER A 110 15.90 -4.91 -37.82
CA SER A 110 15.94 -5.70 -39.05
C SER A 110 15.83 -4.83 -40.30
N ALA A 111 14.93 -3.83 -40.31
CA ALA A 111 14.80 -2.88 -41.42
C ALA A 111 16.09 -2.06 -41.63
N MET A 112 16.74 -1.60 -40.55
CA MET A 112 18.00 -0.87 -40.63
C MET A 112 19.16 -1.75 -41.09
N GLN A 113 19.22 -3.02 -40.66
CA GLN A 113 20.22 -3.98 -41.14
C GLN A 113 20.05 -4.27 -42.63
N ALA A 114 18.80 -4.47 -43.08
CA ALA A 114 18.50 -4.66 -44.49
C ALA A 114 18.90 -3.43 -45.32
N ALA A 115 18.53 -2.22 -44.87
CA ALA A 115 18.92 -0.98 -45.53
C ALA A 115 20.44 -0.82 -45.60
N LYS A 116 21.16 -1.18 -44.53
CA LYS A 116 22.62 -1.12 -44.51
C LYS A 116 23.24 -2.13 -45.47
N ALA A 117 22.73 -3.37 -45.50
CA ALA A 117 23.21 -4.38 -46.43
C ALA A 117 23.01 -3.93 -47.89
N THR A 118 21.85 -3.36 -48.22
CA THR A 118 21.60 -2.78 -49.55
C THR A 118 22.55 -1.63 -49.86
N PHE A 119 22.83 -0.75 -48.89
CA PHE A 119 23.81 0.33 -49.07
C PHE A 119 25.21 -0.22 -49.33
N ASP A 120 25.69 -1.16 -48.51
CA ASP A 120 27.01 -1.77 -48.63
C ASP A 120 27.17 -2.48 -49.99
N GLN A 121 26.12 -3.17 -50.45
CA GLN A 121 26.07 -3.77 -51.79
C GLN A 121 26.10 -2.72 -52.90
N ALA A 122 25.35 -1.62 -52.76
CA ALA A 122 25.26 -0.56 -53.76
C ALA A 122 26.55 0.26 -53.90
N VAL A 123 27.45 0.23 -52.91
CA VAL A 123 28.75 0.93 -52.94
C VAL A 123 29.94 -0.02 -53.08
N ALA A 124 29.70 -1.30 -53.35
CA ALA A 124 30.74 -2.29 -53.56
C ALA A 124 31.43 -2.09 -54.94
N GLY A 125 32.75 -2.21 -54.97
CA GLY A 125 33.55 -2.09 -56.20
C GLY A 125 33.78 -0.65 -56.68
N GLU A 126 34.10 -0.48 -57.96
CA GLU A 126 34.26 0.83 -58.58
C GLU A 126 32.90 1.44 -58.91
N VAL A 127 32.40 2.24 -57.97
CA VAL A 127 31.16 3.00 -58.10
C VAL A 127 31.45 4.49 -58.25
N THR A 128 30.72 5.14 -59.16
CA THR A 128 30.83 6.57 -59.43
C THR A 128 30.33 7.42 -58.26
N ALA A 129 30.68 8.71 -58.25
CA ALA A 129 30.20 9.64 -57.22
C ALA A 129 28.65 9.74 -57.20
N GLU A 130 28.03 9.72 -58.37
CA GLU A 130 26.58 9.77 -58.56
C GLU A 130 25.90 8.51 -58.00
N GLN A 131 26.47 7.33 -58.24
CA GLN A 131 25.96 6.07 -57.68
C GLN A 131 26.07 6.04 -56.15
N LYS A 132 27.19 6.53 -55.59
CA LYS A 132 27.35 6.67 -54.13
C LYS A 132 26.34 7.65 -53.53
N LEU A 133 26.07 8.76 -54.22
CA LEU A 133 25.07 9.73 -53.79
C LEU A 133 23.67 9.10 -53.80
N ALA A 134 23.30 8.41 -54.88
CA ALA A 134 22.02 7.71 -54.98
C ALA A 134 21.85 6.64 -53.90
N ALA A 135 22.89 5.85 -53.61
CA ALA A 135 22.88 4.86 -52.53
C ALA A 135 22.68 5.51 -51.15
N LYS A 136 23.36 6.64 -50.87
CA LYS A 136 23.16 7.40 -49.63
C LYS A 136 21.74 7.94 -49.51
N SER A 137 21.20 8.53 -50.57
CA SER A 137 19.82 9.02 -50.60
C SER A 137 18.81 7.89 -50.35
N ALA A 138 19.02 6.72 -50.95
CA ALA A 138 18.17 5.55 -50.72
C ALA A 138 18.26 5.05 -49.27
N PHE A 139 19.46 5.03 -48.68
CA PHE A 139 19.65 4.66 -47.28
C PHE A 139 18.96 5.62 -46.30
N GLU A 140 19.09 6.94 -46.50
CA GLU A 140 18.42 7.93 -45.67
C GLU A 140 16.89 7.89 -45.81
N GLN A 141 16.39 7.60 -47.03
CA GLN A 141 14.96 7.36 -47.23
C GLN A 141 14.48 6.12 -46.49
N ALA A 142 15.23 5.01 -46.56
CA ALA A 142 14.92 3.78 -45.84
C ALA A 142 14.93 4.01 -44.31
N ARG A 143 15.91 4.76 -43.81
CA ARG A 143 15.99 5.15 -42.39
C ARG A 143 14.81 6.00 -41.95
N THR A 144 14.42 6.98 -42.77
CA THR A 144 13.26 7.84 -42.51
C THR A 144 11.98 7.00 -42.44
N ASN A 145 11.78 6.10 -43.41
CA ASN A 145 10.63 5.20 -43.45
C ASN A 145 10.60 4.25 -42.24
N ALA A 146 11.73 3.64 -41.88
CA ALA A 146 11.84 2.76 -40.72
C ALA A 146 11.55 3.51 -39.42
N THR A 147 12.02 4.75 -39.30
CA THR A 147 11.75 5.61 -38.13
C THR A 147 10.28 5.99 -38.06
N ALA A 148 9.67 6.39 -39.18
CA ALA A 148 8.25 6.71 -39.25
C ALA A 148 7.38 5.49 -38.88
N ALA A 149 7.70 4.31 -39.42
CA ALA A 149 7.01 3.06 -39.10
C ALA A 149 7.15 2.68 -37.62
N ARG A 150 8.35 2.83 -37.04
CA ARG A 150 8.58 2.60 -35.61
C ARG A 150 7.76 3.55 -34.74
N THR A 151 7.76 4.84 -35.08
CA THR A 151 6.98 5.86 -34.36
C THR A 151 5.49 5.55 -34.45
N ALA A 152 4.96 5.27 -35.64
CA ALA A 152 3.56 4.89 -35.83
C ALA A 152 3.18 3.64 -35.03
N ALA A 153 4.06 2.62 -35.01
CA ALA A 153 3.84 1.41 -34.22
C ALA A 153 3.87 1.67 -32.70
N LEU A 154 4.75 2.55 -32.22
CA LEU A 154 4.78 2.96 -30.81
C LEU A 154 3.54 3.77 -30.43
N THR A 155 3.05 4.65 -31.32
CA THR A 155 1.80 5.38 -31.14
C THR A 155 0.61 4.42 -31.09
N ALA A 156 0.56 3.44 -31.98
CA ALA A 156 -0.50 2.41 -32.01
C ALA A 156 -0.47 1.49 -30.78
N LEU A 157 0.73 1.22 -30.23
CA LEU A 157 0.87 0.45 -28.99
C LEU A 157 0.29 1.20 -27.77
N GLY A 158 0.29 2.53 -27.81
CA GLY A 158 -0.29 3.36 -26.76
C GLY A 158 0.50 3.33 -25.45
N THR A 159 -0.17 3.70 -24.36
CA THR A 159 0.45 3.78 -23.03
C THR A 159 0.50 2.42 -22.35
N ALA A 160 1.56 2.20 -21.56
CA ALA A 160 1.68 0.99 -20.75
C ALA A 160 0.53 0.88 -19.73
N PRO A 161 0.01 -0.33 -19.46
CA PRO A 161 -0.96 -0.55 -18.40
C PRO A 161 -0.45 -0.07 -17.04
N VAL A 162 -1.29 0.67 -16.30
CA VAL A 162 -0.91 1.27 -15.01
C VAL A 162 -1.02 0.26 -13.89
N LYS A 163 0.05 0.15 -13.09
CA LYS A 163 0.11 -0.70 -11.91
C LYS A 163 -0.72 -0.11 -10.76
N PRO A 164 -1.63 -0.86 -10.13
CA PRO A 164 -2.33 -0.43 -8.93
C PRO A 164 -1.36 -0.02 -7.81
N ALA A 165 -1.70 1.05 -7.09
CA ALA A 165 -0.94 1.52 -5.93
C ALA A 165 -0.93 0.45 -4.84
N ALA A 166 0.25 0.20 -4.26
CA ALA A 166 0.37 -0.75 -3.17
C ALA A 166 -0.30 -0.19 -1.91
N PRO A 167 -1.03 -1.02 -1.15
CA PRO A 167 -1.62 -0.58 0.11
C PRO A 167 -0.54 -0.22 1.14
N VAL A 168 -0.81 0.79 1.95
CA VAL A 168 0.13 1.29 2.97
C VAL A 168 -0.07 0.52 4.28
N LYS A 169 1.02 0.00 4.85
CA LYS A 169 0.97 -0.74 6.10
C LYS A 169 0.66 0.23 7.27
N PRO A 170 -0.34 -0.08 8.13
CA PRO A 170 -0.62 0.73 9.31
C PRO A 170 0.57 0.76 10.28
N THR A 171 0.81 1.91 10.91
CA THR A 171 1.85 2.09 11.93
C THR A 171 1.32 1.75 13.31
N LYS A 172 2.12 1.04 14.12
CA LYS A 172 1.71 0.65 15.47
C LYS A 172 1.80 1.87 16.40
N PRO A 173 0.75 2.16 17.20
CA PRO A 173 0.83 3.20 18.23
C PRO A 173 1.92 2.91 19.26
N VAL A 174 2.57 3.96 19.76
CA VAL A 174 3.61 3.87 20.80
C VAL A 174 2.96 3.94 22.18
N LYS A 175 3.35 3.04 23.08
CA LYS A 175 2.82 3.02 24.45
C LYS A 175 3.38 4.21 25.25
N PRO A 176 2.55 4.95 26.00
CA PRO A 176 3.03 6.03 26.87
C PRO A 176 3.97 5.50 27.95
N SER A 177 5.05 6.24 28.21
CA SER A 177 5.97 5.98 29.32
C SER A 177 5.33 6.36 30.65
N ARG A 178 5.58 5.57 31.70
CA ARG A 178 5.15 5.93 33.05
C ARG A 178 6.02 7.11 33.54
N PRO A 179 5.43 8.10 34.22
CA PRO A 179 6.18 9.15 34.89
C PRO A 179 6.99 8.59 36.06
#